data_AF-C4KG07-F1
#
_entry.id   AF-C4KG07-F1
#
_cell.length_a   1.000
_cell.length_b   1.000
_cell.length_c   1.000
_cell.angle_alpha   90.00
_cell.angle_beta   90.00
_cell.angle_gamma   90.00
#
_symmetry.space_group_name_H-M   'P 1'
#
loop_
_entity.id
_entity.type
_entity.pdbx_description
1 polymer ?
#
loop_
_entity_poly.entity_id
_entity_poly.type
_entity_poly.pdbx_seq_one_letter_code
_entity_poly.pdbx_strand_id
1 'polypeptide(L)'
;MAQQVKEEKEGIIGRVANLLAVGFLYSESPTLVDRFANALSKEAVTKVLYDVQRIVQMGIDRSEIVSTTTMIQGKEYPAVNVSSSEGKYTVVGYLPTNQDIEYFLRMIEEDVYYARKAGALAMSIANRIKLSSKSEQGGGEKK
;
A
#
# COMPACT_ATOMS: atom_id res chain seq x y z
N MET A 1 8.88 19.96 -17.94
CA MET A 1 9.54 18.63 -17.97
C MET A 1 9.92 18.14 -16.57
N ALA A 2 10.79 18.84 -15.82
CA ALA A 2 11.21 18.38 -14.48
C ALA A 2 10.06 18.16 -13.46
N GLN A 3 9.04 19.01 -13.47
CA GLN A 3 7.89 18.88 -12.57
C GLN A 3 7.02 17.67 -12.89
N GLN A 4 6.79 17.39 -14.16
CA GLN A 4 6.03 16.23 -14.63
C GLN A 4 6.74 14.91 -14.27
N VAL A 5 8.07 14.86 -14.40
CA VAL A 5 8.88 13.69 -13.98
C VAL A 5 8.81 13.48 -12.47
N LYS A 6 8.81 14.55 -11.68
CA LYS A 6 8.66 14.47 -10.22
C LYS A 6 7.28 13.91 -9.83
N GLU A 7 6.22 14.43 -10.43
CA GLU A 7 4.85 13.97 -10.18
C GLU A 7 4.66 12.49 -10.55
N GLU A 8 5.30 12.05 -11.64
CA GLU A 8 5.30 10.63 -12.03
C GLU A 8 6.02 9.74 -11.01
N LYS A 9 7.23 10.11 -10.59
CA LYS A 9 7.99 9.39 -9.55
C LYS A 9 7.19 9.28 -8.24
N GLU A 10 6.60 10.39 -7.78
CA GLU A 10 5.75 10.41 -6.58
C GLU A 10 4.50 9.52 -6.74
N GLY A 11 3.90 9.51 -7.94
CA GLY A 11 2.78 8.63 -8.24
C GLY A 11 3.14 7.15 -8.13
N ILE A 12 4.28 6.74 -8.68
CA ILE A 12 4.79 5.37 -8.59
C ILE A 12 5.06 4.99 -7.13
N ILE A 13 5.76 5.85 -6.38
CA ILE A 13 6.04 5.64 -4.95
C ILE A 13 4.73 5.45 -4.17
N GLY A 14 3.72 6.27 -4.44
CA GLY A 14 2.40 6.16 -3.81
C GLY A 14 1.71 4.84 -4.11
N ARG A 15 1.77 4.35 -5.35
CA ARG A 15 1.20 3.04 -5.72
C ARG A 15 1.97 1.88 -5.07
N VAL A 16 3.30 1.94 -4.98
CA VAL A 16 4.08 0.94 -4.22
C VAL A 16 3.77 1.00 -2.72
N ALA A 17 3.54 2.19 -2.17
CA ALA A 17 3.11 2.34 -0.79
C ALA A 17 1.73 1.72 -0.55
N ASN A 18 0.79 1.85 -1.49
CA ASN A 18 -0.51 1.17 -1.43
C ASN A 18 -0.35 -0.35 -1.44
N LEU A 19 0.51 -0.91 -2.29
CA LEU A 19 0.81 -2.35 -2.30
C LEU A 19 1.30 -2.83 -0.93
N LEU A 20 2.26 -2.11 -0.33
CA LEU A 20 2.79 -2.43 0.99
C LEU A 20 1.74 -2.31 2.10
N ALA A 21 0.91 -1.27 2.06
CA ALA A 21 -0.17 -1.07 3.01
C ALA A 21 -1.24 -2.17 2.91
N VAL A 22 -1.65 -2.54 1.69
CA VAL A 22 -2.57 -3.65 1.44
C VAL A 22 -1.97 -4.96 1.94
N GLY A 23 -0.71 -5.24 1.62
CA GLY A 23 -0.01 -6.44 2.10
C GLY A 23 0.08 -6.49 3.63
N PHE A 24 0.36 -5.36 4.30
CA PHE A 24 0.34 -5.27 5.76
C PHE A 24 -1.07 -5.49 6.32
N LEU A 25 -2.08 -4.81 5.81
CA LEU A 25 -3.45 -4.96 6.31
C LEU A 25 -3.99 -6.39 6.13
N TYR A 26 -3.64 -7.05 5.03
CA TYR A 26 -4.07 -8.42 4.75
C TYR A 26 -3.31 -9.47 5.57
N SER A 27 -1.99 -9.35 5.66
CA SER A 27 -1.14 -10.31 6.41
C SER A 27 -1.02 -10.01 7.90
N GLU A 28 -1.51 -8.85 8.33
CA GLU A 28 -1.44 -8.33 9.71
C GLU A 28 0.00 -8.21 10.25
N SER A 29 0.98 -8.22 9.35
CA SER A 29 2.40 -8.17 9.70
C SER A 29 3.07 -6.88 9.22
N PRO A 30 3.64 -6.07 10.12
CA PRO A 30 4.39 -4.87 9.71
C PRO A 30 5.78 -5.21 9.15
N THR A 31 6.22 -6.47 9.26
CA THR A 31 7.61 -6.88 8.97
C THR A 31 8.07 -6.51 7.56
N LEU A 32 7.21 -6.63 6.55
CA LEU A 32 7.57 -6.26 5.18
C LEU A 32 7.68 -4.74 5.02
N VAL A 33 6.79 -3.97 5.65
CA VAL A 33 6.88 -2.51 5.67
C VAL A 33 8.15 -2.06 6.36
N ASP A 34 8.49 -2.65 7.51
CA ASP A 34 9.71 -2.32 8.28
C ASP A 34 10.99 -2.63 7.49
N ARG A 35 11.05 -3.80 6.85
CA ARG A 35 12.20 -4.18 5.99
C ARG A 35 12.35 -3.24 4.80
N PHE A 36 11.23 -2.80 4.22
CA PHE A 36 11.23 -1.87 3.09
C PHE A 36 11.66 -0.45 3.53
N ALA A 37 11.11 0.04 4.65
CA ALA A 37 11.39 1.36 5.21
C ALA A 37 12.85 1.50 5.68
N ASN A 38 13.46 0.40 6.12
CA ASN A 38 14.84 0.36 6.62
C ASN A 38 15.82 -0.27 5.63
N ALA A 39 15.45 -0.42 4.35
CA ALA A 39 16.29 -1.10 3.38
C ALA A 39 17.64 -0.37 3.18
N LEU A 40 18.71 -1.16 3.22
CA LEU A 40 20.09 -0.70 2.98
C LEU A 40 20.59 -1.02 1.58
N SER A 41 19.90 -1.89 0.84
CA SER A 41 20.27 -2.26 -0.54
C SER A 41 19.05 -2.52 -1.41
N LYS A 42 19.22 -2.39 -2.72
CA LYS A 42 18.18 -2.64 -3.72
C LYS A 42 17.76 -4.11 -3.78
N GLU A 43 18.65 -5.04 -3.46
CA GLU A 43 18.35 -6.48 -3.40
C GLU A 43 17.38 -6.78 -2.25
N ALA A 44 17.57 -6.12 -1.10
CA ALA A 44 16.66 -6.24 0.03
C ALA A 44 15.27 -5.71 -0.33
N VAL A 45 15.20 -4.55 -1.01
CA VAL A 45 13.94 -3.97 -1.50
C VAL A 45 13.25 -4.92 -2.49
N THR A 46 13.97 -5.44 -3.47
CA THR A 46 13.44 -6.33 -4.52
C THR A 46 12.85 -7.59 -3.91
N LYS A 47 13.53 -8.19 -2.93
CA LYS A 47 13.02 -9.37 -2.21
C LYS A 47 11.71 -9.07 -1.49
N VAL A 48 11.63 -7.97 -0.75
CA VAL A 48 10.40 -7.58 -0.05
C VAL A 48 9.28 -7.25 -1.04
N LEU A 49 9.60 -6.61 -2.16
CA LEU A 49 8.62 -6.30 -3.21
C LEU A 49 8.05 -7.58 -3.83
N TYR A 50 8.86 -8.62 -4.01
CA TYR A 50 8.37 -9.94 -4.42
C TYR A 50 7.47 -10.57 -3.36
N ASP A 51 7.91 -10.59 -2.10
CA ASP A 51 7.17 -11.22 -1.00
C ASP A 51 5.79 -10.57 -0.81
N VAL A 52 5.71 -9.24 -0.88
CA VAL A 52 4.43 -8.53 -0.72
C VAL A 52 3.51 -8.73 -1.91
N GLN A 53 4.02 -8.77 -3.15
CA GLN A 53 3.21 -9.08 -4.32
C GLN A 53 2.61 -10.48 -4.22
N ARG A 54 3.38 -11.47 -3.75
CA ARG A 54 2.89 -12.82 -3.52
C ARG A 54 1.77 -12.86 -2.47
N ILE A 55 1.91 -12.13 -1.37
CA ILE A 55 0.86 -12.03 -0.34
C ILE A 55 -0.41 -11.41 -0.90
N VAL A 56 -0.29 -10.31 -1.65
CA VAL A 56 -1.43 -9.63 -2.25
C VAL A 56 -2.08 -10.51 -3.32
N GLN A 57 -1.30 -11.22 -4.14
CA GLN A 57 -1.83 -12.17 -5.12
C GLN A 57 -2.66 -13.27 -4.44
N MET A 58 -2.20 -13.82 -3.32
CA MET A 58 -2.98 -14.81 -2.56
C MET A 58 -4.34 -14.25 -2.10
N GLY A 59 -4.37 -13.00 -1.62
CA GLY A 59 -5.63 -12.36 -1.22
C GLY A 59 -6.55 -12.08 -2.41
N ILE A 60 -5.98 -11.74 -3.58
CA ILE A 60 -6.74 -11.57 -4.83
C ILE A 60 -7.37 -12.92 -5.25
N ASP A 61 -6.58 -14.00 -5.27
CA ASP A 61 -7.04 -15.34 -5.67
C ASP A 61 -8.19 -15.84 -4.78
N ARG A 62 -8.21 -15.41 -3.51
CA ARG A 62 -9.26 -15.71 -2.53
C ARG A 62 -10.44 -14.75 -2.55
N SER A 63 -10.42 -13.73 -3.41
CA SER A 63 -11.40 -12.62 -3.42
C SER A 63 -11.48 -11.83 -2.11
N GLU A 64 -10.40 -11.87 -1.32
CA GLU A 64 -10.26 -11.13 -0.05
C GLU A 64 -9.64 -9.74 -0.28
N ILE A 65 -8.94 -9.56 -1.40
CA ILE A 65 -8.44 -8.27 -1.88
C ILE A 65 -9.09 -7.97 -3.22
N VAL A 66 -9.83 -6.85 -3.31
CA VAL A 66 -10.61 -6.50 -4.51
C VAL A 66 -10.45 -5.02 -4.83
N SER A 67 -10.11 -4.71 -6.08
CA SER A 67 -10.15 -3.34 -6.60
C SER A 67 -11.58 -2.85 -6.74
N THR A 68 -11.85 -1.64 -6.26
CA THR A 68 -13.19 -1.03 -6.21
C THR A 68 -13.07 0.49 -6.39
N THR A 69 -14.18 1.18 -6.24
CA THR A 69 -14.23 2.61 -5.96
C THR A 69 -14.83 2.89 -4.58
N THR A 70 -14.60 4.09 -4.06
CA THR A 70 -15.18 4.61 -2.81
C THR A 70 -15.53 6.09 -2.96
N MET A 71 -16.57 6.54 -2.25
CA MET A 71 -17.06 7.91 -2.32
C MET A 71 -16.49 8.74 -1.17
N ILE A 72 -15.74 9.81 -1.49
CA ILE A 72 -15.21 10.75 -0.51
C ILE A 72 -15.68 12.14 -0.91
N GLN A 73 -16.42 12.82 -0.03
CA GLN A 73 -16.96 14.16 -0.27
C GLN A 73 -17.72 14.29 -1.60
N GLY A 74 -18.51 13.26 -1.95
CA GLY A 74 -19.32 13.26 -3.18
C GLY A 74 -18.53 13.01 -4.47
N LYS A 75 -17.24 12.68 -4.39
CA LYS A 75 -16.41 12.28 -5.53
C LYS A 75 -16.01 10.82 -5.42
N GLU A 76 -16.02 10.13 -6.55
CA GLU A 76 -15.61 8.75 -6.65
C GLU A 76 -14.09 8.66 -6.77
N TYR A 77 -13.48 7.81 -5.93
CA TYR A 77 -12.06 7.54 -5.93
C TYR A 77 -11.80 6.05 -6.10
N PRO A 78 -10.75 5.66 -6.82
CA PRO A 78 -10.30 4.28 -6.84
C PRO A 78 -9.90 3.83 -5.43
N ALA A 79 -10.13 2.56 -5.12
CA ALA A 79 -9.75 1.97 -3.85
C ALA A 79 -9.51 0.46 -3.96
N VAL A 80 -8.94 -0.10 -2.90
CA VAL A 80 -8.71 -1.52 -2.71
C VAL A 80 -9.37 -1.92 -1.40
N ASN A 81 -10.37 -2.80 -1.47
CA ASN A 81 -10.96 -3.41 -0.29
C ASN A 81 -10.11 -4.62 0.12
N VAL A 82 -9.84 -4.74 1.42
CA VAL A 82 -9.05 -5.81 2.02
C VAL A 82 -9.86 -6.43 3.14
N SER A 83 -10.13 -7.73 3.05
CA SER A 83 -10.73 -8.52 4.12
C SER A 83 -9.65 -9.41 4.73
N SER A 84 -9.34 -9.19 6.01
CA SER A 84 -8.42 -10.01 6.80
C SER A 84 -9.14 -10.60 8.02
N SER A 85 -8.41 -11.35 8.84
CA SER A 85 -8.92 -11.86 10.12
C SER A 85 -9.28 -10.75 11.12
N GLU A 86 -8.55 -9.63 11.12
CA GLU A 86 -8.75 -8.48 12.00
C GLU A 86 -9.87 -7.54 11.53
N GLY A 87 -10.31 -7.63 10.28
CA GLY A 87 -11.45 -6.85 9.80
C GLY A 87 -11.45 -6.56 8.31
N LYS A 88 -12.27 -5.57 7.93
CA LYS A 88 -12.38 -5.08 6.56
C LYS A 88 -11.84 -3.67 6.48
N TYR A 89 -11.03 -3.41 5.47
CA TYR A 89 -10.32 -2.15 5.28
C TYR A 89 -10.50 -1.66 3.84
N THR A 90 -10.50 -0.35 3.65
CA THR A 90 -10.50 0.29 2.34
C THR A 90 -9.29 1.19 2.20
N VAL A 91 -8.40 0.85 1.26
CA VAL A 91 -7.22 1.64 0.92
C VAL A 91 -7.54 2.49 -0.30
N VAL A 92 -7.45 3.82 -0.20
CA VAL A 92 -7.72 4.72 -1.33
C VAL A 92 -6.53 4.73 -2.30
N GLY A 93 -6.82 4.58 -3.59
CA GLY A 93 -5.85 4.54 -4.68
C GLY A 93 -5.78 3.17 -5.37
N TYR A 94 -4.78 3.01 -6.23
CA TYR A 94 -4.55 1.80 -7.02
C TYR A 94 -3.41 0.97 -6.45
N LEU A 95 -3.44 -0.34 -6.71
CA LEU A 95 -2.23 -1.19 -6.73
C LEU A 95 -1.33 -0.79 -7.91
N PRO A 96 -0.01 -1.01 -7.82
CA PRO A 96 0.91 -0.73 -8.91
C PRO A 96 0.67 -1.68 -10.08
N THR A 97 0.83 -1.17 -11.29
CA THR A 97 0.89 -1.96 -12.52
C THR A 97 2.28 -2.57 -12.71
N ASN A 98 2.43 -3.51 -13.67
CA ASN A 98 3.76 -4.06 -14.02
C ASN A 98 4.76 -2.96 -14.40
N GLN A 99 4.31 -1.95 -15.15
CA GLN A 99 5.14 -0.81 -15.55
C GLN A 99 5.57 0.04 -14.33
N ASP A 100 4.68 0.22 -13.36
CA ASP A 100 5.03 0.91 -12.11
C ASP A 100 6.13 0.17 -11.36
N ILE A 101 6.05 -1.16 -11.29
CA ILE A 101 7.06 -2.00 -10.64
C ILE A 101 8.41 -1.90 -11.38
N GLU A 102 8.42 -2.02 -12.70
CA GLU A 102 9.65 -1.88 -13.50
C GLU A 102 10.32 -0.52 -13.30
N TYR A 103 9.54 0.56 -13.32
CA TYR A 103 10.06 1.90 -13.09
C TYR A 103 10.52 2.10 -11.65
N PHE A 104 9.79 1.57 -10.68
CA PHE A 104 10.21 1.63 -9.29
C PHE A 104 11.53 0.89 -9.06
N LEU A 105 11.74 -0.26 -9.71
CA LEU A 105 13.02 -0.99 -9.65
C LEU A 105 14.18 -0.14 -10.20
N ARG A 106 13.98 0.59 -11.30
CA ARG A 106 14.98 1.53 -11.81
C ARG A 106 15.22 2.69 -10.85
N MET A 107 14.16 3.21 -10.21
CA MET A 107 14.30 4.28 -9.23
C MET A 107 15.16 3.86 -8.04
N ILE A 108 14.98 2.65 -7.50
CA ILE A 108 15.78 2.18 -6.35
C ILE A 108 17.21 1.82 -6.73
N GLU A 109 17.51 1.58 -8.02
CA GLU A 109 18.88 1.48 -8.51
C GLU A 109 19.58 2.84 -8.49
N GLU A 110 18.86 3.93 -8.74
CA GLU A 110 19.37 5.30 -8.58
C GLU A 110 19.54 5.66 -7.10
N ASP A 111 18.52 5.42 -6.27
CA ASP A 111 18.54 5.75 -4.85
C ASP A 111 17.56 4.87 -4.04
N VAL A 112 18.09 4.09 -3.10
CA VAL A 112 17.29 3.25 -2.18
C VAL A 112 16.32 4.07 -1.30
N TYR A 113 16.54 5.38 -1.17
CA TYR A 113 15.64 6.29 -0.46
C TYR A 113 14.19 6.23 -0.95
N TYR A 114 13.94 5.99 -2.24
CA TYR A 114 12.58 5.85 -2.76
C TYR A 114 11.83 4.67 -2.13
N ALA A 115 12.54 3.58 -1.81
CA ALA A 115 11.98 2.47 -1.05
C ALA A 115 11.63 2.88 0.38
N ARG A 116 12.56 3.55 1.07
CA ARG A 116 12.33 4.03 2.45
C ARG A 116 11.12 4.95 2.53
N LYS A 117 10.98 5.84 1.54
CA LYS A 117 9.85 6.75 1.40
C LYS A 117 8.53 5.99 1.18
N ALA A 118 8.48 5.02 0.28
CA ALA A 118 7.29 4.20 0.06
C ALA A 118 6.89 3.41 1.31
N GLY A 119 7.87 2.84 2.04
CA GLY A 119 7.63 2.15 3.30
C GLY A 119 7.04 3.05 4.38
N ALA A 120 7.58 4.27 4.54
CA ALA A 120 7.05 5.25 5.48
C ALA A 120 5.60 5.66 5.14
N LEU A 121 5.32 5.87 3.84
CA LEU A 121 3.96 6.17 3.36
C LEU A 121 3.00 5.01 3.61
N ALA A 122 3.43 3.77 3.35
CA ALA A 122 2.63 2.57 3.59
C ALA A 122 2.20 2.44 5.06
N MET A 123 3.14 2.67 5.98
CA MET A 123 2.84 2.67 7.41
C MET A 123 1.84 3.76 7.79
N SER A 124 2.01 4.98 7.24
CA SER A 124 1.07 6.09 7.45
C SER A 124 -0.35 5.75 6.95
N ILE A 125 -0.46 5.16 5.76
CA ILE A 125 -1.73 4.72 5.17
C ILE A 125 -2.42 3.69 6.07
N ALA A 126 -1.70 2.64 6.46
CA ALA A 126 -2.27 1.56 7.27
C ALA A 126 -2.66 2.03 8.68
N ASN A 127 -1.84 2.87 9.32
CA ASN A 127 -2.16 3.47 10.62
C ASN A 127 -3.44 4.30 10.56
N ARG A 128 -3.56 5.18 9.56
CA ARG A 128 -4.77 5.99 9.35
C ARG A 128 -6.00 5.09 9.22
N ILE A 129 -5.91 4.04 8.40
CA ILE A 129 -7.03 3.11 8.16
C ILE A 129 -7.41 2.35 9.43
N LYS A 130 -6.44 1.79 10.17
CA LYS A 130 -6.72 1.08 11.43
C LYS A 130 -7.30 2.00 12.52
N LEU A 131 -6.94 3.29 12.52
CA LEU A 131 -7.55 4.27 13.42
C LEU A 131 -8.99 4.60 13.01
N SER A 132 -9.24 4.81 11.73
CA SER A 132 -10.59 5.09 11.19
C SER A 132 -11.55 3.92 11.38
N SER A 133 -11.08 2.68 11.22
CA SER A 133 -11.93 1.48 11.40
C SER A 133 -12.31 1.24 12.87
N LYS A 134 -11.47 1.66 13.82
CA LYS A 134 -11.77 1.55 15.26
C LYS A 134 -12.80 2.57 15.72
N SER A 135 -12.83 3.76 15.13
CA SER A 135 -13.83 4.79 15.45
C SER A 135 -15.26 4.40 15.06
N GLU A 136 -15.45 3.58 14.02
CA GLU A 136 -16.78 3.13 13.59
C GLU A 136 -17.34 2.01 14.47
N GLN A 137 -16.49 1.21 15.12
CA GLN A 137 -16.93 0.12 16.01
C GLN A 137 -17.32 0.58 17.43
N GLY A 138 -17.00 1.82 17.82
CA GLY A 138 -17.28 2.37 19.15
C GLY A 138 -18.62 3.12 19.32
N GLY A 139 -19.41 3.27 18.25
CA GLY A 139 -20.65 4.07 18.25
C GLY A 139 -21.94 3.29 18.52
N GLY A 140 -21.86 1.98 18.76
CA GLY A 140 -22.99 1.05 18.78
C GLY A 140 -23.55 0.69 20.15
N GLU A 141 -23.50 1.57 21.15
CA GLU A 141 -24.30 1.41 22.37
C GLU A 141 -24.86 2.75 22.83
N LYS A 142 -26.06 3.08 22.35
CA LYS A 142 -27.04 3.84 23.13
C LYS A 142 -28.37 3.12 23.03
N LYS A 143 -28.69 2.37 24.08
CA LYS A 143 -30.07 2.03 24.46
C LYS A 143 -30.81 3.30 24.88
#